data_AF-A0A382CSS7-F1
#
_entry.id   AF-A0A382CSS7-F1
#
_cell.length_a   1.000
_cell.length_b   1.000
_cell.length_c   1.000
_cell.angle_alpha   90.00
_cell.angle_beta   90.00
_cell.angle_gamma   90.00
#
_symmetry.space_group_name_H-M   'P 1'
#
loop_
_entity.id
_entity.type
_entity.pdbx_description
1 polymer ?
#
loop_
_entity_poly.entity_id
_entity_poly.type
_entity_poly.pdbx_seq_one_letter_code
_entity_poly.pdbx_strand_id
1 'polypeptide(L)'
;MITHIALSLIIGGLIPLTYACANDSTWVEVDNVVYGAKPDQRGPIGGGAAYANIFTSGDYTVEDLDGLIKALSRSKIGDVVFIPGETEIDLTSRILIEQIILEVPEGVTLAGNRGYNGSKGALVRSDVLNTPVMISATGPNVRITGLRIQGPNSKRYSDHHSRAFGFGGKGKEYYYKFPNSRGIQTEFSHLEVDNCDISSFSHAGIYLIKGNDHHIHHNFIHHCQYMGLGYGICLNKSFSVIEYNIFN
;
A
#
# COMPACT_ATOMS: atom_id res chain seq x y z
N MET A 1 -45.83 53.33 12.97
CA MET A 1 -45.73 52.02 12.28
C MET A 1 -44.27 51.70 12.13
N ILE A 2 -43.79 50.74 12.90
CA ILE A 2 -42.40 50.29 12.94
C ILE A 2 -42.23 49.28 11.80
N THR A 3 -41.41 49.60 10.80
CA THR A 3 -40.99 48.65 9.77
C THR A 3 -39.60 48.13 10.11
N HIS A 4 -39.55 46.91 10.66
CA HIS A 4 -38.33 46.13 10.79
C HIS A 4 -37.87 45.65 9.41
N ILE A 5 -36.72 46.13 8.94
CA ILE A 5 -36.00 45.52 7.82
C ILE A 5 -35.01 44.52 8.44
N ALA A 6 -35.31 43.23 8.29
CA ALA A 6 -34.39 42.16 8.67
C ALA A 6 -33.28 42.08 7.61
N LEU A 7 -32.05 42.36 8.03
CA LEU A 7 -30.84 42.15 7.23
C LEU A 7 -30.43 40.67 7.39
N SER A 8 -30.75 39.82 6.42
CA SER A 8 -30.24 38.44 6.39
C SER A 8 -28.80 38.45 5.87
N LEU A 9 -27.85 38.30 6.78
CA LEU A 9 -26.44 38.07 6.47
C LEU A 9 -26.27 36.61 6.01
N ILE A 10 -26.16 36.36 4.70
CA ILE A 10 -25.78 35.05 4.18
C ILE A 10 -24.25 34.99 4.16
N ILE A 11 -23.65 34.38 5.20
CA ILE A 11 -22.24 34.02 5.18
C ILE A 11 -22.12 32.75 4.33
N GLY A 12 -21.89 32.94 3.03
CA GLY A 12 -21.51 31.87 2.13
C GLY A 12 -20.08 31.44 2.40
N GLY A 13 -19.87 30.53 3.35
CA GLY A 13 -18.60 29.87 3.55
C GLY A 13 -18.31 28.93 2.38
N LEU A 14 -17.52 29.40 1.40
CA LEU A 14 -16.81 28.50 0.50
C LEU A 14 -15.80 27.72 1.37
N ILE A 15 -16.08 26.45 1.62
CA ILE A 15 -15.06 25.51 2.07
C ILE A 15 -14.35 25.05 0.79
N PRO A 16 -13.12 25.49 0.49
CA PRO A 16 -12.35 24.85 -0.55
C PRO A 16 -12.13 23.41 -0.08
N LEU A 17 -12.55 22.42 -0.88
CA LEU A 17 -12.01 21.07 -0.76
C LEU A 17 -10.52 21.17 -1.09
N THR A 18 -9.69 21.40 -0.07
CA THR A 18 -8.26 21.23 -0.17
C THR A 18 -8.00 19.72 -0.20
N TYR A 19 -7.76 19.20 -1.40
CA TYR A 19 -7.07 17.93 -1.54
C TYR A 19 -5.70 18.11 -0.90
N ALA A 20 -5.47 17.48 0.26
CA ALA A 20 -4.15 17.44 0.85
C ALA A 20 -3.23 16.69 -0.13
N CYS A 21 -2.31 17.42 -0.74
CA CYS A 21 -1.22 16.81 -1.46
C CYS A 21 -0.25 16.20 -0.43
N ALA A 22 0.51 15.18 -0.81
CA ALA A 22 1.49 14.51 0.06
C ALA A 22 2.60 15.43 0.64
N ASN A 23 2.56 16.75 0.38
CA ASN A 23 3.52 17.75 0.85
C ASN A 23 2.94 18.73 1.88
N ASP A 24 1.67 18.64 2.26
CA ASP A 24 1.13 19.47 3.34
C ASP A 24 1.61 18.93 4.69
N SER A 25 2.00 19.84 5.60
CA SER A 25 2.43 19.41 6.94
C SER A 25 1.29 18.68 7.64
N THR A 26 1.54 17.43 8.03
CA THR A 26 0.58 16.60 8.78
C THR A 26 0.53 16.96 10.26
N TRP A 27 1.33 17.93 10.69
CA TRP A 27 1.40 18.42 12.06
C TRP A 27 1.67 19.93 12.13
N VAL A 28 1.40 20.51 13.29
CA VAL A 28 1.71 21.90 13.64
C VAL A 28 2.14 21.97 15.11
N GLU A 29 2.99 22.93 15.44
CA GLU A 29 3.37 23.23 16.82
C GLU A 29 2.84 24.60 17.21
N VAL A 30 2.06 24.66 18.29
CA VAL A 30 1.50 25.89 18.86
C VAL A 30 1.83 25.90 20.33
N ASP A 31 2.49 26.96 20.81
CA ASP A 31 2.89 27.11 22.21
C ASP A 31 3.68 25.90 22.78
N ASN A 32 4.59 25.33 21.97
CA ASN A 32 5.37 24.12 22.26
C ASN A 32 4.54 22.82 22.39
N VAL A 33 3.29 22.82 21.92
CA VAL A 33 2.43 21.64 21.87
C VAL A 33 2.28 21.18 20.42
N VAL A 34 2.58 19.91 20.17
CA VAL A 34 2.49 19.29 18.83
C VAL A 34 1.09 18.73 18.62
N TYR A 35 0.46 19.13 17.51
CA TYR A 35 -0.82 18.63 17.04
C TYR A 35 -0.64 17.92 15.70
N GLY A 36 -1.36 16.82 15.48
CA GLY A 36 -1.29 16.05 14.24
C GLY A 36 -0.19 14.99 14.25
N ALA A 37 0.07 14.41 13.08
CA ALA A 37 1.06 13.35 12.90
C ALA A 37 2.41 13.96 12.54
N LYS A 38 3.40 13.84 13.43
CA LYS A 38 4.76 14.35 13.22
C LYS A 38 5.68 13.24 12.72
N PRO A 39 6.56 13.48 11.72
CA PRO A 39 7.63 12.56 11.33
C PRO A 39 8.52 12.14 12.52
N ASP A 40 9.13 10.97 12.44
CA ASP A 40 10.12 10.52 13.42
C ASP A 40 11.55 10.55 12.84
N GLN A 41 12.53 10.00 13.57
CA GLN A 41 13.92 9.96 13.09
C GLN A 41 14.16 9.12 11.83
N ARG A 42 13.21 8.26 11.42
CA ARG A 42 13.32 7.44 10.21
C ARG A 42 12.91 8.20 8.95
N GLY A 43 12.21 9.32 9.07
CA GLY A 43 11.90 10.20 7.95
C GLY A 43 10.42 10.59 7.87
N PRO A 44 9.96 11.06 6.70
CA PRO A 44 8.62 11.62 6.56
C PRO A 44 7.52 10.56 6.67
N ILE A 45 6.35 10.99 7.13
CA ILE A 45 5.12 10.19 7.06
C ILE A 45 4.84 9.86 5.58
N GLY A 46 4.58 8.59 5.29
CA GLY A 46 4.45 8.08 3.93
C GLY A 46 5.77 7.75 3.25
N GLY A 47 6.92 7.95 3.91
CA GLY A 47 8.25 7.63 3.39
C GLY A 47 8.65 8.47 2.18
N GLY A 48 9.61 7.97 1.40
CA GLY A 48 10.11 8.61 0.19
C GLY A 48 11.40 9.39 0.46
N ALA A 49 11.52 10.58 -0.11
CA ALA A 49 12.71 11.40 0.04
C ALA A 49 13.01 11.67 1.53
N ALA A 50 14.28 11.58 1.93
CA ALA A 50 14.74 11.69 3.32
C ALA A 50 14.30 10.56 4.27
N TYR A 51 13.72 9.47 3.76
CA TYR A 51 13.62 8.23 4.54
C TYR A 51 15.02 7.66 4.80
N ALA A 52 15.29 7.26 6.04
CA ALA A 52 16.64 6.95 6.50
C ALA A 52 17.14 5.56 6.04
N ASN A 53 16.25 4.58 5.99
CA ASN A 53 16.61 3.17 5.79
C ASN A 53 16.46 2.72 4.34
N ILE A 54 16.92 3.54 3.38
CA ILE A 54 16.82 3.25 1.95
C ILE A 54 17.97 2.34 1.50
N PHE A 55 17.65 1.28 0.78
CA PHE A 55 18.63 0.43 0.12
C PHE A 55 19.06 1.01 -1.22
N THR A 56 20.36 0.91 -1.52
CA THR A 56 20.95 1.29 -2.82
C THR A 56 21.61 0.11 -3.54
N SER A 57 21.65 -1.06 -2.91
CA SER A 57 22.21 -2.31 -3.40
C SER A 57 21.68 -3.48 -2.55
N GLY A 58 21.94 -4.71 -2.99
CA GLY A 58 21.68 -5.93 -2.22
C GLY A 58 22.62 -7.06 -2.66
N ASP A 59 22.53 -8.20 -1.98
CA ASP A 59 23.26 -9.43 -2.31
C ASP A 59 22.91 -9.95 -3.71
N TYR A 60 21.67 -9.72 -4.12
CA TYR A 60 21.20 -9.89 -5.49
C TYR A 60 20.69 -8.56 -6.03
N THR A 61 21.13 -8.18 -7.23
CA THR A 61 20.52 -7.07 -7.99
C THR A 61 19.83 -7.66 -9.22
N VAL A 62 18.55 -7.37 -9.39
CA VAL A 62 17.70 -7.93 -10.45
C VAL A 62 16.96 -6.84 -11.19
N GLU A 63 16.83 -6.99 -12.50
CA GLU A 63 16.19 -6.00 -13.39
C GLU A 63 15.00 -6.57 -14.16
N ASP A 64 14.70 -7.85 -14.00
CA ASP A 64 13.60 -8.55 -14.65
C ASP A 64 12.96 -9.61 -13.75
N LEU A 65 11.79 -10.10 -14.14
CA LEU A 65 10.98 -11.02 -13.35
C LEU A 65 11.64 -12.40 -13.16
N ASP A 66 12.31 -12.94 -14.18
CA ASP A 66 12.96 -14.26 -14.08
C ASP A 66 14.19 -14.20 -13.16
N GLY A 67 14.96 -13.12 -13.26
CA GLY A 67 16.03 -12.78 -12.34
C GLY A 67 15.54 -12.65 -10.92
N LEU A 68 14.42 -11.94 -10.71
CA LEU A 68 13.79 -11.78 -9.40
C LEU A 68 13.35 -13.13 -8.79
N ILE A 69 12.63 -13.95 -9.53
CA ILE A 69 12.19 -15.28 -9.08
C ILE A 69 13.41 -16.15 -8.75
N LYS A 70 14.43 -16.13 -9.60
CA LYS A 70 15.66 -16.91 -9.39
C LYS A 70 16.46 -16.41 -8.18
N ALA A 71 16.52 -15.11 -7.94
CA ALA A 71 17.20 -14.54 -6.78
C ALA A 71 16.47 -14.92 -5.49
N LEU A 72 15.15 -14.72 -5.43
CA LEU A 72 14.34 -15.07 -4.26
C LEU A 72 14.43 -16.57 -3.92
N SER A 73 14.37 -17.45 -4.92
CA SER A 73 14.49 -18.91 -4.69
C SER A 73 15.88 -19.37 -4.16
N ARG A 74 16.90 -18.51 -4.26
CA ARG A 74 18.28 -18.78 -3.79
C ARG A 74 18.64 -18.02 -2.52
N SER A 75 17.83 -17.03 -2.16
CA SER A 75 18.11 -16.12 -1.06
C SER A 75 18.00 -16.86 0.28
N LYS A 76 18.85 -16.45 1.20
CA LYS A 76 18.96 -16.96 2.57
C LYS A 76 18.61 -15.87 3.56
N ILE A 77 18.36 -16.26 4.80
CA ILE A 77 18.15 -15.33 5.91
C ILE A 77 19.25 -14.27 5.93
N GLY A 78 18.85 -13.00 5.88
CA GLY A 78 19.73 -11.85 5.86
C GLY A 78 20.02 -11.29 4.46
N ASP A 79 19.74 -12.03 3.39
CA ASP A 79 19.98 -11.57 2.02
C ASP A 79 19.01 -10.45 1.64
N VAL A 80 19.51 -9.52 0.82
CA VAL A 80 18.74 -8.45 0.20
C VAL A 80 18.64 -8.71 -1.31
N VAL A 81 17.41 -8.89 -1.79
CA VAL A 81 17.10 -8.89 -3.22
C VAL A 81 16.67 -7.47 -3.62
N PHE A 82 17.54 -6.80 -4.36
CA PHE A 82 17.41 -5.38 -4.71
C PHE A 82 16.98 -5.20 -6.17
N ILE A 83 15.98 -4.33 -6.39
CA ILE A 83 15.51 -3.91 -7.70
C ILE A 83 15.87 -2.42 -7.89
N PRO A 84 16.73 -2.07 -8.86
CA PRO A 84 17.29 -0.73 -8.95
C PRO A 84 16.32 0.30 -9.53
N GLY A 85 16.38 1.53 -9.01
CA GLY A 85 15.81 2.71 -9.66
C GLY A 85 14.31 2.62 -9.93
N GLU A 86 13.89 2.97 -11.15
CA GLU A 86 12.49 2.91 -11.60
C GLU A 86 12.21 1.66 -12.44
N THR A 87 13.01 0.59 -12.31
CA THR A 87 12.79 -0.68 -13.03
C THR A 87 11.37 -1.19 -12.85
N GLU A 88 10.77 -1.66 -13.94
CA GLU A 88 9.43 -2.23 -13.97
C GLU A 88 9.48 -3.75 -14.05
N ILE A 89 8.84 -4.42 -13.10
CA ILE A 89 8.60 -5.85 -13.07
C ILE A 89 7.10 -6.07 -13.26
N ASP A 90 6.71 -6.47 -14.47
CA ASP A 90 5.32 -6.78 -14.82
C ASP A 90 5.04 -8.28 -14.67
N LEU A 91 4.14 -8.63 -13.74
CA LEU A 91 3.73 -10.00 -13.45
C LEU A 91 2.45 -10.42 -14.20
N THR A 92 1.86 -9.53 -15.00
CA THR A 92 0.53 -9.72 -15.61
C THR A 92 0.40 -11.05 -16.35
N SER A 93 1.32 -11.33 -17.29
CA SER A 93 1.26 -12.56 -18.08
C SER A 93 1.48 -13.80 -17.22
N ARG A 94 2.44 -13.74 -16.30
CA ARG A 94 2.83 -14.89 -15.47
C ARG A 94 1.79 -15.25 -14.42
N ILE A 95 1.13 -14.25 -13.84
CA ILE A 95 -0.03 -14.47 -12.95
C ILE A 95 -1.21 -15.04 -13.75
N LEU A 96 -1.46 -14.53 -14.96
CA LEU A 96 -2.59 -15.00 -15.78
C LEU A 96 -2.41 -16.46 -16.24
N ILE A 97 -1.19 -16.83 -16.66
CA ILE A 97 -0.91 -18.11 -17.32
C ILE A 97 -0.43 -19.16 -16.32
N GLU A 98 0.64 -18.89 -15.56
CA GLU A 98 1.22 -19.87 -14.63
C GLU A 98 0.81 -19.65 -13.17
N GLN A 99 0.00 -18.63 -12.88
CA GLN A 99 -0.50 -18.33 -11.53
C GLN A 99 0.65 -18.14 -10.52
N ILE A 100 1.75 -17.54 -10.96
CA ILE A 100 2.91 -17.32 -10.10
C ILE A 100 2.59 -16.40 -8.91
N ILE A 101 3.35 -16.56 -7.84
CA ILE A 101 3.39 -15.67 -6.68
C ILE A 101 4.87 -15.31 -6.44
N LEU A 102 5.18 -14.05 -6.12
CA LEU A 102 6.51 -13.70 -5.65
C LEU A 102 6.65 -14.11 -4.19
N GLU A 103 7.35 -15.21 -3.96
CA GLU A 103 7.62 -15.73 -2.63
C GLU A 103 8.91 -15.11 -2.07
N VAL A 104 8.78 -14.33 -1.00
CA VAL A 104 9.93 -13.78 -0.25
C VAL A 104 10.17 -14.67 0.97
N PRO A 105 11.30 -15.39 1.03
CA PRO A 105 11.54 -16.39 2.07
C PRO A 105 11.90 -15.74 3.41
N GLU A 106 11.86 -16.55 4.47
CA GLU A 106 12.19 -16.15 5.84
C GLU A 106 13.47 -15.30 5.92
N GLY A 107 13.39 -14.19 6.66
CA GLY A 107 14.55 -13.35 6.93
C GLY A 107 15.09 -12.58 5.72
N VAL A 108 14.46 -12.65 4.54
CA VAL A 108 14.90 -11.94 3.33
C VAL A 108 14.26 -10.57 3.22
N THR A 109 15.05 -9.62 2.73
CA THR A 109 14.56 -8.28 2.35
C THR A 109 14.37 -8.21 0.84
N LEU A 110 13.16 -7.85 0.40
CA LEU A 110 12.89 -7.43 -0.97
C LEU A 110 12.87 -5.90 -1.02
N ALA A 111 13.83 -5.29 -1.72
CA ALA A 111 14.10 -3.86 -1.65
C ALA A 111 14.09 -3.15 -3.01
N GLY A 112 13.54 -1.94 -3.04
CA GLY A 112 13.85 -0.91 -4.02
C GLY A 112 14.47 0.31 -3.33
N ASN A 113 14.73 1.36 -4.10
CA ASN A 113 15.41 2.57 -3.62
C ASN A 113 14.51 3.82 -3.60
N ARG A 114 13.20 3.69 -3.38
CA ARG A 114 12.29 4.85 -3.34
C ARG A 114 12.79 5.91 -2.35
N GLY A 115 12.91 7.15 -2.82
CA GLY A 115 13.40 8.29 -2.06
C GLY A 115 14.89 8.60 -2.24
N TYR A 116 15.70 7.65 -2.74
CA TYR A 116 17.13 7.87 -2.94
C TYR A 116 17.38 8.75 -4.18
N ASN A 117 17.99 9.92 -3.99
CA ASN A 117 18.30 10.87 -5.07
C ASN A 117 17.11 11.14 -6.03
N GLY A 118 15.90 11.21 -5.48
CA GLY A 118 14.68 11.44 -6.25
C GLY A 118 14.10 10.19 -6.94
N SER A 119 14.66 9.00 -6.71
CA SER A 119 14.11 7.74 -7.23
C SER A 119 12.67 7.53 -6.75
N LYS A 120 11.78 7.13 -7.66
CA LYS A 120 10.43 6.69 -7.32
C LYS A 120 10.38 5.25 -6.79
N GLY A 121 11.48 4.52 -6.87
CA GLY A 121 11.54 3.09 -6.56
C GLY A 121 11.01 2.21 -7.70
N ALA A 122 11.40 0.94 -7.67
CA ALA A 122 11.03 -0.03 -8.69
C ALA A 122 9.52 -0.29 -8.65
N LEU A 123 8.91 -0.49 -9.82
CA LEU A 123 7.49 -0.80 -9.97
C LEU A 123 7.30 -2.30 -10.12
N VAL A 124 6.58 -2.92 -9.20
CA VAL A 124 6.13 -4.31 -9.26
C VAL A 124 4.62 -4.31 -9.46
N ARG A 125 4.12 -4.81 -10.60
CA ARG A 125 2.71 -4.65 -10.96
C ARG A 125 2.05 -5.86 -11.61
N SER A 126 0.72 -5.85 -11.62
CA SER A 126 -0.12 -6.77 -12.39
C SER A 126 -1.45 -6.11 -12.77
N ASP A 127 -1.87 -6.33 -14.02
CA ASP A 127 -3.17 -5.86 -14.54
C ASP A 127 -4.27 -6.95 -14.48
N VAL A 128 -3.96 -8.13 -13.94
CA VAL A 128 -4.92 -9.24 -13.83
C VAL A 128 -5.88 -8.98 -12.68
N LEU A 129 -7.17 -8.69 -12.95
CA LEU A 129 -8.17 -8.44 -11.89
C LEU A 129 -8.23 -9.55 -10.82
N ASN A 130 -7.99 -10.79 -11.23
CA ASN A 130 -7.83 -11.95 -10.35
C ASN A 130 -6.35 -12.18 -10.02
N THR A 131 -5.76 -11.34 -9.17
CA THR A 131 -4.42 -11.56 -8.58
C THR A 131 -4.59 -12.04 -7.15
N PRO A 132 -4.70 -13.37 -6.86
CA PRO A 132 -5.02 -13.84 -5.52
C PRO A 132 -4.06 -13.32 -4.44
N VAL A 133 -2.78 -13.20 -4.82
CA VAL A 133 -1.69 -12.56 -4.09
C VAL A 133 -0.58 -12.22 -5.09
N MET A 134 0.07 -11.06 -4.93
CA MET A 134 1.22 -10.68 -5.75
C MET A 134 2.55 -11.05 -5.08
N ILE A 135 2.69 -10.70 -3.80
CA ILE A 135 3.87 -10.97 -2.98
C ILE A 135 3.44 -11.72 -1.72
N SER A 136 4.10 -12.83 -1.42
CA SER A 136 3.86 -13.61 -0.21
C SER A 136 5.14 -13.74 0.59
N ALA A 137 5.12 -13.31 1.85
CA ALA A 137 6.18 -13.67 2.80
C ALA A 137 5.96 -15.12 3.24
N THR A 138 6.91 -15.99 2.93
CA THR A 138 6.80 -17.45 3.18
C THR A 138 7.48 -17.91 4.45
N GLY A 139 7.92 -16.97 5.30
CA GLY A 139 8.40 -17.20 6.65
C GLY A 139 8.42 -15.91 7.47
N PRO A 140 8.86 -15.97 8.75
CA PRO A 140 8.94 -14.78 9.60
C PRO A 140 10.08 -13.83 9.18
N ASN A 141 10.12 -12.64 9.77
CA ASN A 141 11.23 -11.68 9.64
C ASN A 141 11.49 -11.22 8.19
N VAL A 142 10.46 -11.22 7.34
CA VAL A 142 10.55 -10.69 5.98
C VAL A 142 10.41 -9.17 6.01
N ARG A 143 11.20 -8.49 5.18
CA ARG A 143 11.06 -7.03 4.96
C ARG A 143 10.80 -6.72 3.49
N ILE A 144 9.83 -5.84 3.23
CA ILE A 144 9.53 -5.35 1.88
C ILE A 144 9.62 -3.83 1.92
N THR A 145 10.54 -3.25 1.15
CA THR A 145 10.86 -1.82 1.30
C THR A 145 11.16 -1.08 0.00
N GLY A 146 10.80 0.20 -0.06
CA GLY A 146 11.26 1.10 -1.13
C GLY A 146 10.74 0.79 -2.54
N LEU A 147 9.61 0.08 -2.65
CA LEU A 147 8.98 -0.32 -3.91
C LEU A 147 7.69 0.46 -4.20
N ARG A 148 7.33 0.54 -5.48
CA ARG A 148 5.97 0.81 -5.95
C ARG A 148 5.30 -0.52 -6.26
N ILE A 149 4.19 -0.84 -5.62
CA ILE A 149 3.49 -2.12 -5.73
C ILE A 149 2.06 -1.83 -6.19
N GLN A 150 1.76 -2.17 -7.44
CA GLN A 150 0.54 -1.74 -8.10
C GLN A 150 -0.33 -2.92 -8.52
N GLY A 151 -1.52 -3.01 -7.93
CA GLY A 151 -2.55 -3.94 -8.33
C GLY A 151 -3.37 -3.50 -9.56
N PRO A 152 -4.29 -4.35 -10.00
CA PRO A 152 -5.01 -4.19 -11.27
C PRO A 152 -6.21 -3.25 -11.21
N ASN A 153 -6.61 -2.80 -10.02
CA ASN A 153 -7.92 -2.18 -9.81
C ASN A 153 -7.89 -0.95 -8.89
N SER A 154 -7.84 0.22 -9.50
CA SER A 154 -7.98 1.51 -8.82
C SER A 154 -9.43 2.01 -8.71
N LYS A 155 -10.43 1.27 -9.19
CA LYS A 155 -11.82 1.75 -9.28
C LYS A 155 -12.65 1.38 -8.05
N ARG A 156 -13.66 2.21 -7.76
CA ARG A 156 -14.58 2.00 -6.64
C ARG A 156 -15.66 0.94 -6.89
N TYR A 157 -16.11 0.77 -8.14
CA TYR A 157 -17.21 -0.15 -8.48
C TYR A 157 -18.48 0.03 -7.62
N SER A 158 -18.86 1.28 -7.33
CA SER A 158 -20.06 1.60 -6.56
C SER A 158 -21.35 1.11 -7.21
N ASP A 159 -21.36 1.01 -8.53
CA ASP A 159 -22.47 0.45 -9.31
C ASP A 159 -22.61 -1.08 -9.08
N HIS A 160 -21.49 -1.81 -9.06
CA HIS A 160 -21.46 -3.24 -8.75
C HIS A 160 -21.92 -3.51 -7.32
N HIS A 161 -21.41 -2.73 -6.37
CA HIS A 161 -21.86 -2.79 -4.98
C HIS A 161 -23.37 -2.51 -4.87
N SER A 162 -23.89 -1.51 -5.58
CA SER A 162 -25.33 -1.19 -5.59
C SER A 162 -26.18 -2.31 -6.19
N ARG A 163 -25.71 -2.98 -7.25
CA ARG A 163 -26.39 -4.17 -7.81
C ARG A 163 -26.39 -5.36 -6.86
N ALA A 164 -25.38 -5.46 -5.99
CA ALA A 164 -25.30 -6.52 -4.98
C ALA A 164 -26.17 -6.22 -3.74
N PHE A 165 -26.05 -5.02 -3.17
CA PHE A 165 -26.58 -4.71 -1.83
C PHE A 165 -27.58 -3.55 -1.79
N GLY A 166 -27.96 -2.99 -2.94
CA GLY A 166 -29.07 -2.04 -3.04
C GLY A 166 -30.43 -2.72 -2.84
N PHE A 167 -31.51 -1.93 -2.90
CA PHE A 167 -32.89 -2.44 -2.79
C PHE A 167 -33.17 -3.49 -3.89
N GLY A 168 -33.57 -4.70 -3.48
CA GLY A 168 -33.73 -5.84 -4.39
C GLY A 168 -32.43 -6.42 -4.95
N GLY A 169 -31.29 -6.12 -4.31
CA GLY A 169 -29.96 -6.52 -4.75
C GLY A 169 -29.75 -8.04 -4.78
N LYS A 170 -28.80 -8.47 -5.61
CA LYS A 170 -28.48 -9.89 -5.86
C LYS A 170 -27.69 -10.57 -4.73
N GLY A 171 -27.37 -9.84 -3.68
CA GLY A 171 -26.71 -10.33 -2.48
C GLY A 171 -25.23 -10.66 -2.65
N LYS A 172 -24.70 -11.29 -1.60
CA LYS A 172 -23.28 -11.64 -1.41
C LYS A 172 -22.72 -12.47 -2.57
N GLU A 173 -23.45 -13.49 -3.02
CA GLU A 173 -22.98 -14.39 -4.09
C GLU A 173 -22.70 -13.64 -5.39
N TYR A 174 -23.51 -12.64 -5.74
CA TYR A 174 -23.27 -11.80 -6.90
C TYR A 174 -22.06 -10.87 -6.70
N TYR A 175 -21.93 -10.28 -5.51
CA TYR A 175 -20.81 -9.38 -5.19
C TYR A 175 -19.45 -10.05 -5.43
N TYR A 176 -19.30 -11.28 -4.94
CA TYR A 176 -18.06 -12.06 -5.04
C TYR A 176 -17.84 -12.75 -6.40
N LYS A 177 -18.67 -12.48 -7.42
CA LYS A 177 -18.36 -12.85 -8.81
C LYS A 177 -17.28 -11.95 -9.42
N PHE A 178 -17.11 -10.73 -8.90
CA PHE A 178 -16.04 -9.84 -9.35
C PHE A 178 -14.71 -10.29 -8.70
N PRO A 179 -13.64 -10.47 -9.48
CA PRO A 179 -12.37 -10.94 -8.93
C PRO A 179 -11.73 -9.97 -7.93
N ASN A 180 -10.99 -10.57 -7.00
CA ASN A 180 -10.29 -9.85 -5.94
C ASN A 180 -8.78 -9.93 -6.16
N SER A 181 -8.08 -8.89 -5.71
CA SER A 181 -6.62 -8.79 -5.80
C SER A 181 -5.99 -8.40 -4.47
N ARG A 182 -4.85 -9.03 -4.14
CA ARG A 182 -4.05 -8.72 -2.95
C ARG A 182 -2.61 -8.41 -3.32
N GLY A 183 -2.02 -7.41 -2.66
CA GLY A 183 -0.63 -7.02 -2.86
C GLY A 183 0.31 -7.93 -2.09
N ILE A 184 0.54 -7.59 -0.82
CA ILE A 184 1.42 -8.31 0.10
C ILE A 184 0.57 -9.18 1.04
N GLN A 185 1.00 -10.41 1.31
CA GLN A 185 0.36 -11.29 2.28
C GLN A 185 1.38 -12.04 3.15
N THR A 186 0.98 -12.34 4.39
CA THR A 186 1.72 -13.27 5.25
C THR A 186 0.79 -14.02 6.21
N GLU A 187 1.22 -15.20 6.64
CA GLU A 187 0.71 -15.89 7.83
C GLU A 187 1.74 -15.97 8.97
N PHE A 188 2.92 -15.35 8.80
CA PHE A 188 4.06 -15.44 9.71
C PHE A 188 4.33 -14.11 10.41
N SER A 189 4.85 -14.16 11.63
CA SER A 189 5.18 -12.97 12.44
C SER A 189 6.32 -12.12 11.87
N HIS A 190 6.44 -10.89 12.36
CA HIS A 190 7.55 -9.98 12.05
C HIS A 190 7.70 -9.64 10.56
N LEU A 191 6.58 -9.41 9.87
CA LEU A 191 6.63 -8.76 8.55
C LEU A 191 6.85 -7.26 8.76
N GLU A 192 7.90 -6.71 8.15
CA GLU A 192 8.11 -5.27 8.02
C GLU A 192 7.77 -4.84 6.59
N VAL A 193 6.86 -3.87 6.45
CA VAL A 193 6.61 -3.21 5.17
C VAL A 193 6.79 -1.73 5.36
N ASP A 194 7.80 -1.18 4.70
CA ASP A 194 8.17 0.21 4.89
C ASP A 194 8.57 0.94 3.61
N ASN A 195 8.41 2.27 3.61
CA ASN A 195 8.84 3.11 2.48
C ASN A 195 8.28 2.68 1.11
N CYS A 196 7.16 1.96 1.06
CA CYS A 196 6.54 1.55 -0.19
C CYS A 196 5.43 2.51 -0.63
N ASP A 197 5.20 2.56 -1.92
CA ASP A 197 3.97 3.08 -2.54
C ASP A 197 3.13 1.86 -2.94
N ILE A 198 1.92 1.72 -2.40
CA ILE A 198 1.09 0.52 -2.58
C ILE A 198 -0.28 0.95 -3.06
N SER A 199 -0.73 0.42 -4.19
CA SER A 199 -1.99 0.87 -4.77
C SER A 199 -2.80 -0.17 -5.51
N SER A 200 -4.08 0.17 -5.73
CA SER A 200 -4.93 -0.48 -6.74
C SER A 200 -5.24 -1.95 -6.49
N PHE A 201 -5.30 -2.39 -5.22
CA PHE A 201 -5.73 -3.74 -4.85
C PHE A 201 -7.22 -3.75 -4.43
N SER A 202 -7.99 -4.65 -5.02
CA SER A 202 -9.44 -4.73 -4.79
C SER A 202 -9.82 -5.43 -3.49
N HIS A 203 -8.99 -6.32 -2.96
CA HIS A 203 -9.21 -6.87 -1.61
C HIS A 203 -8.40 -6.12 -0.55
N ALA A 204 -7.07 -6.18 -0.65
CA ALA A 204 -6.20 -5.48 0.27
C ALA A 204 -4.82 -5.17 -0.32
N GLY A 205 -4.26 -4.00 -0.02
CA GLY A 205 -2.86 -3.70 -0.33
C GLY A 205 -1.90 -4.60 0.46
N ILE A 206 -2.13 -4.69 1.77
CA ILE A 206 -1.41 -5.59 2.69
C ILE A 206 -2.43 -6.42 3.46
N TYR A 207 -2.31 -7.75 3.40
CA TYR A 207 -3.21 -8.68 4.09
C TYR A 207 -2.45 -9.56 5.11
N LEU A 208 -2.67 -9.27 6.39
CA LEU A 208 -2.04 -9.96 7.51
C LEU A 208 -3.00 -11.04 8.02
N ILE A 209 -2.84 -12.27 7.54
CA ILE A 209 -3.76 -13.37 7.86
C ILE A 209 -3.58 -13.80 9.32
N LYS A 210 -2.33 -13.98 9.73
CA LYS A 210 -1.89 -14.39 11.07
C LYS A 210 -0.52 -13.75 11.35
N GLY A 211 -0.06 -13.92 12.59
CA GLY A 211 1.26 -13.49 13.01
C GLY A 211 1.18 -12.35 14.02
N ASN A 212 2.27 -12.17 14.76
CA ASN A 212 2.41 -11.09 15.71
C ASN A 212 3.52 -10.14 15.25
N ASP A 213 3.55 -8.96 15.86
CA ASP A 213 4.67 -8.03 15.76
C ASP A 213 5.01 -7.62 14.30
N HIS A 214 3.99 -7.52 13.44
CA HIS A 214 4.18 -6.90 12.13
C HIS A 214 4.36 -5.39 12.29
N HIS A 215 5.18 -4.79 11.43
CA HIS A 215 5.44 -3.36 11.45
C HIS A 215 5.20 -2.78 10.06
N ILE A 216 4.12 -2.02 9.92
CA ILE A 216 3.76 -1.40 8.65
C ILE A 216 3.92 0.10 8.83
N HIS A 217 4.94 0.71 8.23
CA HIS A 217 5.22 2.11 8.47
C HIS A 217 5.80 2.88 7.29
N HIS A 218 5.62 4.20 7.27
CA HIS A 218 6.23 5.06 6.24
C HIS A 218 5.84 4.65 4.81
N ASN A 219 4.65 4.08 4.61
CA ASN A 219 4.13 3.74 3.29
C ASN A 219 3.13 4.78 2.80
N PHE A 220 3.09 4.99 1.49
CA PHE A 220 2.00 5.67 0.81
C PHE A 220 1.05 4.63 0.22
N ILE A 221 -0.13 4.48 0.81
CA ILE A 221 -1.10 3.45 0.43
C ILE A 221 -2.34 4.13 -0.15
N HIS A 222 -2.64 3.89 -1.43
CA HIS A 222 -3.69 4.65 -2.09
C HIS A 222 -4.47 3.88 -3.14
N HIS A 223 -5.67 4.35 -3.47
CA HIS A 223 -6.51 3.78 -4.52
C HIS A 223 -6.84 2.28 -4.35
N CYS A 224 -6.64 1.74 -3.15
CA CYS A 224 -7.33 0.54 -2.68
C CYS A 224 -8.74 1.01 -2.30
N GLN A 225 -9.69 0.92 -3.23
CA GLN A 225 -10.99 1.60 -3.04
C GLN A 225 -12.20 0.83 -3.56
N TYR A 226 -12.07 -0.48 -3.80
CA TYR A 226 -13.18 -1.33 -4.20
C TYR A 226 -14.29 -1.32 -3.12
N MET A 227 -15.48 -0.83 -3.44
CA MET A 227 -16.53 -0.57 -2.47
C MET A 227 -16.99 -1.86 -1.78
N GLY A 228 -16.86 -1.90 -0.45
CA GLY A 228 -17.12 -3.08 0.40
C GLY A 228 -15.87 -3.93 0.70
N LEU A 229 -14.74 -3.65 0.04
CA LEU A 229 -13.41 -4.21 0.27
C LEU A 229 -12.35 -3.10 0.06
N GLY A 230 -11.27 -3.36 -0.66
CA GLY A 230 -10.25 -2.37 -1.00
C GLY A 230 -9.48 -1.84 0.21
N TYR A 231 -9.18 -2.67 1.21
CA TYR A 231 -8.49 -2.19 2.40
C TYR A 231 -7.04 -1.81 2.08
N GLY A 232 -6.54 -0.68 2.58
CA GLY A 232 -5.11 -0.39 2.50
C GLY A 232 -4.29 -1.46 3.22
N ILE A 233 -4.67 -1.74 4.48
CA ILE A 233 -4.14 -2.82 5.32
C ILE A 233 -5.33 -3.57 5.92
N CYS A 234 -5.33 -4.89 5.83
CA CYS A 234 -6.37 -5.76 6.37
C CYS A 234 -5.73 -6.78 7.34
N LEU A 235 -6.27 -6.86 8.56
CA LEU A 235 -5.83 -7.80 9.59
C LEU A 235 -6.94 -8.82 9.83
N ASN A 236 -6.57 -10.08 9.99
CA ASN A 236 -7.48 -11.15 10.38
C ASN A 236 -7.19 -11.62 11.82
N LYS A 237 -6.24 -12.55 12.00
CA LYS A 237 -5.81 -13.04 13.32
C LYS A 237 -4.37 -12.60 13.62
N SER A 238 -4.11 -11.30 13.49
CA SER A 238 -2.78 -10.72 13.54
C SER A 238 -2.69 -9.49 14.46
N PHE A 239 -1.48 -9.23 14.95
CA PHE A 239 -1.14 -8.08 15.80
C PHE A 239 -0.03 -7.26 15.14
N SER A 240 -0.19 -5.94 15.11
CA SER A 240 0.69 -5.08 14.31
C SER A 240 0.82 -3.68 14.88
N VAL A 241 1.96 -3.06 14.64
CA VAL A 241 2.15 -1.62 14.75
C VAL A 241 1.99 -1.03 13.36
N ILE A 242 1.05 -0.08 13.21
CA ILE A 242 0.77 0.62 11.96
C ILE A 242 0.91 2.11 12.23
N GLU A 243 1.97 2.72 11.71
CA GLU A 243 2.34 4.11 12.07
C GLU A 243 3.03 4.83 10.91
N TYR A 244 2.97 6.16 10.88
CA TYR A 244 3.63 6.99 9.86
C TYR A 244 3.27 6.63 8.40
N ASN A 245 2.14 5.98 8.13
CA ASN A 245 1.65 5.74 6.76
C ASN A 245 0.74 6.90 6.31
N ILE A 246 0.69 7.15 5.00
CA ILE A 246 -0.33 8.00 4.37
C ILE A 246 -1.33 7.10 3.66
N PHE A 247 -2.63 7.35 3.86
CA PHE A 247 -3.72 6.68 3.15
C PHE A 247 -4.48 7.67 2.26
N ASN A 248 -4.71 7.33 0.98
CA ASN A 248 -5.45 8.17 0.03
C ASN A 248 -6.44 7.38 -0.86
#